data_AF-A0A3M3FYX1-F1
#
_entry.id   AF-A0A3M3FYX1-F1
#
_cell.length_a   1.000
_cell.length_b   1.000
_cell.length_c   1.000
_cell.angle_alpha   90.00
_cell.angle_beta   90.00
_cell.angle_gamma   90.00
#
_symmetry.space_group_name_H-M   'P 1'
#
loop_
_entity.id
_entity.type
_entity.pdbx_description
1 polymer ?
#
loop_
_entity_poly.entity_id
_entity_poly.type
_entity_poly.pdbx_seq_one_letter_code
_entity_poly.pdbx_strand_id
1 'polypeptide(L)' 'MPNYCTCQSSKNIVKCPPTAKMIRAGFGKQFKVPTVAEALRHFTGEELVGGHRARPDTEACARIYFAMNPPAQVA' A
#
# COMPACT_ATOMS: atom_id res chain seq x y z
N MET A 1 -21.18 1.40 -4.51
CA MET A 1 -20.54 0.60 -3.45
C MET A 1 -19.37 1.40 -2.89
N PRO A 2 -19.12 1.41 -1.58
CA PRO A 2 -17.86 1.92 -1.06
C PRO A 2 -16.73 0.95 -1.42
N ASN A 3 -15.99 1.27 -2.47
CA ASN A 3 -14.87 0.46 -2.94
C ASN A 3 -13.65 0.82 -2.08
N TYR A 4 -13.14 -0.11 -1.26
CA TYR A 4 -11.93 0.14 -0.47
C TYR A 4 -10.69 -0.32 -1.24
N CYS A 5 -9.88 0.65 -1.70
CA CYS A 5 -8.63 0.36 -2.40
C CYS A 5 -7.45 0.55 -1.43
N THR A 6 -6.83 -0.54 -1.00
CA THR A 6 -5.65 -0.52 -0.12
C THR A 6 -4.51 0.32 -0.70
N CYS A 7 -4.31 0.33 -2.02
CA CYS A 7 -3.29 1.16 -2.67
C CYS A 7 -3.54 2.66 -2.51
N GLN A 8 -4.79 3.13 -2.65
CA GLN A 8 -5.11 4.55 -2.52
C GLN A 8 -5.13 4.98 -1.05
N SER A 9 -5.70 4.15 -0.16
CA SER A 9 -5.78 4.43 1.27
C SER A 9 -4.40 4.50 1.92
N SER A 10 -3.46 3.65 1.49
CA SER A 10 -2.10 3.62 2.03
C SER A 10 -1.20 4.77 1.54
N LYS A 11 -1.58 5.50 0.49
CA LYS A 11 -0.77 6.57 -0.13
C LYS A 11 -0.30 7.62 0.89
N ASN A 12 -1.21 8.11 1.73
CA ASN A 12 -0.91 9.15 2.72
C ASN A 12 -0.27 8.59 4.01
N ILE A 13 -0.23 7.27 4.16
CA ILE A 13 0.35 6.57 5.32
C ILE A 13 1.81 6.23 5.03
N VAL A 14 2.07 5.53 3.91
CA VAL A 14 3.41 5.08 3.50
C VAL A 14 4.27 6.26 3.03
N LYS A 15 3.65 7.32 2.50
CA LYS A 15 4.31 8.57 2.08
C LYS A 15 5.53 8.32 1.18
N CYS A 16 5.43 7.40 0.23
CA CYS A 16 6.51 7.12 -0.72
C CYS A 16 6.92 8.41 -1.45
N PRO A 17 8.24 8.67 -1.59
CA PRO A 17 8.72 9.85 -2.29
C PRO A 17 8.26 9.85 -3.75
N PRO A 18 8.00 11.03 -4.33
CA PRO A 18 7.63 11.16 -5.73
C PRO A 18 8.76 10.65 -6.63
N THR A 19 8.40 9.98 -7.72
CA THR A 19 9.38 9.53 -8.70
C THR A 19 9.88 10.69 -9.56
N ALA A 20 11.04 10.54 -10.20
CA ALA A 20 11.56 11.54 -11.14
C ALA A 20 10.55 11.87 -12.25
N LYS A 21 9.76 10.89 -12.72
CA LYS A 21 8.68 11.10 -13.69
C LYS A 21 7.56 11.97 -13.13
N MET A 22 7.15 11.75 -11.87
CA MET A 22 6.15 12.58 -11.21
C MET A 22 6.64 14.02 -11.01
N ILE A 23 7.90 14.19 -10.61
CA ILE A 23 8.51 15.51 -10.45
C ILE A 23 8.51 16.26 -11.78
N ARG A 24 8.98 15.62 -12.86
CA ARG A 24 8.98 16.19 -14.23
C ARG A 24 7.58 16.55 -14.73
N ALA A 25 6.56 15.79 -14.32
CA ALA A 25 5.17 16.05 -14.66
C ALA A 25 4.48 17.11 -13.77
N GLY A 26 5.20 17.75 -12.83
CA GLY A 26 4.65 18.78 -11.94
C GLY A 26 3.98 18.24 -10.67
N PHE A 27 3.97 16.92 -10.45
CA PHE A 27 3.41 16.27 -9.26
C PHE A 27 4.42 16.03 -8.14
N GLY A 28 5.54 16.77 -8.12
CA GLY A 28 6.63 16.60 -7.14
C GLY A 28 6.25 16.89 -5.68
N LYS A 29 5.08 17.47 -5.42
CA LYS A 29 4.57 17.71 -4.05
C LYS A 29 3.66 16.59 -3.54
N GLN A 30 3.33 15.61 -4.38
CA GLN A 30 2.44 14.50 -4.02
C GLN A 30 3.24 13.23 -3.72
N PHE A 31 2.76 12.43 -2.77
CA PHE A 31 3.31 11.11 -2.53
C PHE A 31 3.00 10.17 -3.70
N LYS A 32 3.95 9.30 -4.03
CA LYS A 32 3.74 8.20 -4.98
C LYS A 32 2.77 7.20 -4.36
N VAL A 33 1.87 6.65 -5.18
CA VAL A 33 1.08 5.48 -4.76
C VAL A 33 2.05 4.31 -4.52
N PRO A 34 2.04 3.69 -3.32
CA PRO A 34 2.95 2.60 -3.02
C PRO A 34 2.59 1.36 -3.84
N THR A 35 3.61 0.60 -4.23
CA THR A 35 3.43 -0.76 -4.73
C THR A 35 3.00 -1.69 -3.59
N VAL A 36 2.40 -2.84 -3.92
CA VAL A 36 1.98 -3.83 -2.92
C VAL A 36 3.16 -4.28 -2.05
N ALA A 37 4.34 -4.46 -2.64
CA ALA A 37 5.56 -4.79 -1.92
C ALA A 37 6.04 -3.67 -0.98
N GLU A 38 6.07 -2.41 -1.44
CA GLU A 38 6.43 -1.26 -0.60
C GLU A 38 5.46 -1.09 0.57
N ALA A 39 4.16 -1.23 0.32
CA ALA A 39 3.13 -1.15 1.35
C ALA A 39 3.24 -2.31 2.35
N LEU A 40 3.37 -3.55 1.88
CA LEU A 40 3.52 -4.73 2.74
C LEU A 40 4.74 -4.58 3.66
N ARG A 41 5.89 -4.19 3.10
CA ARG A 41 7.12 -3.96 3.87
C ARG A 41 6.99 -2.82 4.88
N HIS A 42 6.25 -1.75 4.55
CA HIS A 42 6.03 -0.65 5.50
C HIS A 42 5.11 -1.05 6.67
N PHE A 43 4.07 -1.85 6.42
CA PHE A 43 3.12 -2.24 7.47
C PHE A 43 3.56 -3.45 8.28
N THR A 44 4.22 -4.42 7.66
CA THR A 44 4.53 -5.73 8.28
C THR A 44 6.02 -6.02 8.37
N GLY A 45 6.87 -5.29 7.64
CA GLY A 45 8.31 -5.58 7.54
C GLY A 45 8.65 -6.74 6.60
N GLU A 46 7.65 -7.46 6.08
CA GLU A 46 7.85 -8.61 5.20
C GLU A 46 8.09 -8.19 3.74
N GLU A 47 8.90 -8.96 3.03
CA GLU A 47 9.12 -8.79 1.59
C GLU A 47 8.14 -9.66 0.80
N LEU A 48 7.54 -9.09 -0.25
CA LEU A 48 6.61 -9.82 -1.11
C LEU A 48 7.37 -10.80 -2.00
N VAL A 49 7.33 -12.09 -1.67
CA VAL A 49 7.90 -13.16 -2.49
C VAL A 49 6.84 -13.68 -3.48
N GLY A 50 7.17 -13.67 -4.78
CA GLY A 50 6.31 -14.21 -5.84
C GLY A 50 5.22 -13.27 -6.35
N GLY A 51 5.49 -11.96 -6.43
CA GLY A 51 4.57 -10.96 -6.99
C GLY A 51 4.11 -11.27 -8.42
N HIS A 52 2.99 -10.66 -8.83
CA HIS A 52 2.26 -10.96 -10.08
C HIS A 52 1.59 -12.34 -10.09
N ARG A 53 1.33 -12.90 -8.90
CA ARG A 53 0.55 -14.12 -8.72
C ARG A 53 -0.66 -13.77 -7.85
N ALA A 54 -1.84 -14.20 -8.31
CA ALA A 54 -3.10 -13.81 -7.69
C ALA A 54 -3.14 -14.09 -6.18
N ARG A 55 -2.60 -15.23 -5.74
CA ARG A 55 -2.58 -15.61 -4.31
C ARG A 55 -1.72 -14.67 -3.44
N PRO A 56 -0.39 -14.57 -3.63
CA PRO A 56 0.44 -13.72 -2.78
C PRO A 56 0.07 -12.24 -2.88
N ASP A 57 -0.36 -11.76 -4.05
CA ASP A 57 -0.81 -10.37 -4.20
C ASP A 57 -2.09 -10.11 -3.38
N THR A 58 -3.04 -11.06 -3.36
CA THR A 58 -4.29 -10.93 -2.58
C THR A 58 -4.02 -11.06 -1.08
N GLU A 59 -3.17 -12.01 -0.67
CA GLU A 59 -2.77 -12.19 0.74
C GLU A 59 -2.06 -10.94 1.28
N ALA A 60 -1.17 -10.34 0.50
CA ALA A 60 -0.53 -9.07 0.86
C ALA A 60 -1.54 -7.93 0.99
N CYS A 61 -2.50 -7.81 0.06
CA CYS A 61 -3.56 -6.80 0.15
C CYS A 61 -4.41 -6.97 1.42
N ALA A 62 -4.75 -8.21 1.78
CA ALA A 62 -5.52 -8.51 3.00
C ALA A 62 -4.73 -8.10 4.26
N ARG A 63 -3.44 -8.44 4.35
CA ARG A 63 -2.60 -8.04 5.48
C ARG A 63 -2.51 -6.53 5.64
N ILE A 64 -2.29 -5.80 4.55
CA ILE A 64 -2.27 -4.33 4.56
C ILE A 64 -3.63 -3.78 4.99
N TYR A 65 -4.74 -4.37 4.52
CA TYR A 65 -6.09 -3.96 4.92
C TYR A 65 -6.30 -4.09 6.44
N PHE A 66 -5.95 -5.23 7.03
CA PHE A 66 -6.11 -5.46 8.46
C PHE A 66 -5.13 -4.63 9.32
N ALA A 67 -3.94 -4.33 8.80
CA ALA A 67 -3.02 -3.41 9.46
C ALA A 67 -3.56 -1.96 9.50
N MET A 68 -4.28 -1.53 8.46
CA MET A 68 -4.90 -0.20 8.41
C MET A 68 -6.26 -0.13 9.13
N ASN A 69 -6.99 -1.24 9.16
CA ASN A 69 -8.31 -1.35 9.79
C ASN A 69 -8.25 -2.49 10.81
N PRO A 70 -7.57 -2.28 11.95
CA PRO A 70 -7.53 -3.30 12.99
C PRO A 70 -8.97 -3.61 13.41
N PRO A 71 -9.36 -4.90 13.49
CA PRO A 71 -10.66 -5.25 14.02
C PRO A 71 -10.74 -4.69 15.44
N ALA A 72 -11.88 -4.07 15.78
CA ALA A 72 -12.12 -3.59 17.13
C ALA A 72 -11.82 -4.74 18.09
N GLN A 73 -10.85 -4.57 18.98
CA GLN A 73 -10.57 -5.56 20.02
C GLN A 73 -11.86 -5.70 20.82
N VAL A 74 -12.52 -6.84 20.69
CA VAL A 74 -13.59 -7.22 21.59
C VAL A 74 -12.89 -7.48 22.92
N ALA A 75 -13.07 -6.54 23.85
CA ALA A 75 -12.51 -6.55 25.20
C ALA A 75 -13.06 -7.72 26.03
#